data_AF-A0A957ERQ2-F1
#
_entry.id   AF-A0A957ERQ2-F1
#
_cell.length_a   1.000
_cell.length_b   1.000
_cell.length_c   1.000
_cell.angle_alpha   90.00
_cell.angle_beta   90.00
_cell.angle_gamma   90.00
#
_symmetry.space_group_name_H-M   'P 1'
#
loop_
_entity.id
_entity.type
_entity.pdbx_description
1 polymer ?
#
loop_
_entity_poly.entity_id
_entity_poly.type
_entity_poly.pdbx_seq_one_letter_code
_entity_poly.pdbx_strand_id
1 'polypeptide(L)'
;MNATAEKMTVDQLFRLAQRLSPTEQARLVVRLAANVESVLEQAAPNKQQVMRPPLRGLLVDLGNAPSAEEIDAVQKEMWGSFAEG
;
A
#
# COMPACT_ATOMS: atom_id res chain seq x y z
N MET A 1 35.02 18.26 -23.86
CA MET A 1 35.58 16.91 -23.61
C MET A 1 34.47 16.08 -23.00
N ASN A 2 33.71 15.35 -23.83
CA ASN A 2 32.63 14.50 -23.34
C ASN A 2 33.22 13.11 -23.09
N ALA A 3 33.35 12.73 -21.82
CA ALA A 3 33.73 11.38 -21.45
C ALA A 3 32.63 10.44 -21.97
N THR A 4 32.97 9.63 -22.96
CA THR A 4 32.16 8.49 -23.40
C THR A 4 31.91 7.64 -22.17
N ALA A 5 30.65 7.56 -21.73
CA ALA A 5 30.22 6.59 -20.74
C ALA A 5 30.39 5.21 -21.36
N GLU A 6 31.58 4.66 -21.21
CA GLU A 6 31.89 3.28 -21.54
C GLU A 6 30.89 2.41 -20.77
N LYS A 7 30.19 1.50 -21.45
CA LYS A 7 29.20 0.61 -20.82
C LYS A 7 29.93 -0.30 -19.83
N MET A 8 30.03 0.18 -18.59
CA MET A 8 30.59 -0.59 -17.49
C MET A 8 29.60 -1.68 -17.11
N THR A 9 30.06 -2.93 -17.13
CA THR A 9 29.23 -4.08 -16.73
C THR A 9 29.08 -4.11 -15.21
N VAL A 10 27.99 -4.71 -14.73
CA VAL A 10 27.73 -4.87 -13.28
C VAL A 10 28.86 -5.67 -12.62
N ASP A 11 29.40 -6.69 -13.28
CA ASP A 11 30.52 -7.49 -12.75
C ASP A 11 31.83 -6.70 -12.65
N GLN A 12 32.06 -5.75 -13.56
CA GLN A 12 33.21 -4.84 -13.45
C GLN A 12 33.01 -3.84 -12.30
N LEU A 13 31.80 -3.32 -12.11
CA LEU A 13 31.44 -2.46 -10.99
C LEU A 13 31.62 -3.17 -9.65
N PHE A 14 31.15 -4.41 -9.55
CA PHE A 14 31.27 -5.21 -8.34
C PHE A 14 32.74 -5.47 -7.96
N ARG A 15 33.56 -5.87 -8.94
CA ARG A 15 35.01 -6.05 -8.73
C ARG A 15 35.72 -4.76 -8.31
N LEU A 16 35.28 -3.61 -8.80
CA LEU A 16 35.83 -2.32 -8.38
C LEU A 16 35.40 -1.98 -6.93
N ALA A 17 34.12 -2.21 -6.60
CA ALA A 17 33.58 -1.97 -5.26
C ALA A 17 34.27 -2.83 -4.18
N GLN A 18 34.66 -4.07 -4.50
CA GLN A 18 35.41 -4.93 -3.58
C GLN A 18 36.79 -4.38 -3.21
N ARG A 19 37.37 -3.49 -4.02
CA ARG A 19 38.69 -2.88 -3.73
C ARG A 19 38.60 -1.70 -2.77
N LEU A 20 37.40 -1.22 -2.46
CA LEU A 20 37.18 -0.15 -1.49
C LEU A 20 37.44 -0.63 -0.07
N SER A 21 37.79 0.29 0.83
CA SER A 21 37.84 -0.03 2.26
C SER A 21 36.44 -0.41 2.79
N PRO A 22 36.33 -1.18 3.90
CA PRO A 22 35.03 -1.58 4.45
C PRO A 22 34.08 -0.40 4.71
N THR A 23 34.63 0.73 5.19
CA THR A 23 33.87 1.96 5.44
C THR A 23 33.34 2.58 4.13
N GLU A 24 34.12 2.53 3.06
CA GLU A 24 33.71 3.06 1.75
C GLU A 24 32.69 2.14 1.07
N GLN A 25 32.83 0.82 1.23
CA GLN A 25 31.82 -0.14 0.79
C GLN A 25 30.47 0.14 1.46
N ALA A 26 30.47 0.36 2.78
CA ALA A 26 29.25 0.72 3.51
C ALA A 26 28.63 2.03 3.01
N ARG A 27 29.44 3.08 2.76
CA ARG A 27 28.96 4.34 2.18
C ARG A 27 28.37 4.14 0.78
N LEU A 28 28.98 3.29 -0.04
CA LEU A 28 28.50 2.98 -1.39
C LEU A 28 27.12 2.29 -1.31
N VAL A 29 26.95 1.32 -0.42
CA VAL A 29 25.67 0.62 -0.21
C VAL A 29 24.59 1.60 0.22
N VAL A 30 24.84 2.47 1.20
CA VAL A 30 23.86 3.46 1.67
C VAL A 30 23.44 4.42 0.55
N ARG A 31 24.39 4.90 -0.26
CA ARG A 31 24.10 5.81 -1.38
C ARG A 31 23.32 5.12 -2.49
N LEU A 32 23.61 3.85 -2.77
CA LEU A 32 22.87 3.08 -3.77
C LEU A 32 21.48 2.70 -3.27
N ALA A 33 21.33 2.37 -1.98
CA ALA A 33 20.04 2.02 -1.39
C ALA A 33 19.00 3.14 -1.58
N ALA A 34 19.36 4.40 -1.32
CA ALA A 34 18.45 5.54 -1.52
C ALA A 34 17.97 5.68 -2.98
N ASN A 35 18.85 5.40 -3.95
CA ASN A 35 18.49 5.43 -5.37
C ASN A 35 17.63 4.21 -5.76
N VAL A 36 17.93 3.04 -5.19
CA VAL A 36 17.18 1.81 -5.44
C VAL A 36 15.79 1.88 -4.84
N GLU A 37 15.61 2.46 -3.65
CA GLU A 37 14.29 2.69 -3.05
C GLU A 37 13.40 3.53 -3.97
N SER A 38 13.91 4.64 -4.50
CA SER A 38 13.18 5.48 -5.46
C SER A 38 12.78 4.73 -6.73
N VAL A 39 13.66 3.87 -7.24
CA VAL A 39 13.37 3.03 -8.41
C VAL A 39 12.39 1.92 -8.08
N LEU A 40 12.47 1.30 -6.90
CA LEU A 40 11.54 0.26 -6.46
C LEU A 40 10.14 0.82 -6.20
N GLU A 41 10.02 2.05 -5.70
CA GLU A 41 8.72 2.72 -5.55
C GLU A 41 8.05 3.00 -6.90
N GLN A 42 8.84 3.29 -7.94
CA GLN A 42 8.35 3.54 -9.29
C GLN A 42 8.15 2.25 -10.10
N ALA A 43 8.96 1.24 -9.84
CA ALA A 43 8.97 -0.04 -10.54
C ALA A 43 8.06 -1.07 -9.88
N ALA A 44 7.56 -0.86 -8.66
CA ALA A 44 6.50 -1.66 -8.07
C ALA A 44 5.24 -1.47 -8.93
N PRO A 45 4.92 -2.41 -9.85
CA PRO A 45 3.62 -2.37 -10.46
C PRO A 45 2.67 -2.74 -9.32
N ASN A 46 1.70 -1.89 -9.02
CA ASN A 46 0.66 -2.18 -8.02
C ASN A 46 1.10 -1.92 -6.56
N LYS A 47 1.42 -0.66 -6.19
CA LYS A 47 0.83 -0.16 -4.94
C LYS A 47 -0.66 -0.32 -5.13
N GLN A 48 -1.23 -1.26 -4.39
CA GLN A 48 -2.49 -1.88 -4.69
C GLN A 48 -3.51 -0.81 -5.08
N GLN A 49 -3.99 -0.88 -6.31
CA GLN A 49 -5.40 -0.62 -6.53
C GLN A 49 -6.07 -1.64 -5.63
N VAL A 50 -6.30 -1.28 -4.37
CA VAL A 50 -6.99 -2.13 -3.40
C VAL A 50 -8.29 -2.40 -4.10
N MET A 51 -8.43 -3.61 -4.67
CA MET A 51 -9.70 -4.08 -5.17
C MET A 51 -10.57 -4.04 -3.93
N ARG A 52 -11.36 -2.96 -3.80
CA ARG A 52 -12.28 -2.81 -2.69
C ARG A 52 -13.06 -4.12 -2.69
N PRO A 53 -13.05 -4.88 -1.59
CA PRO A 53 -13.80 -6.11 -1.55
C PRO A 53 -15.24 -5.78 -1.97
N PRO A 54 -15.88 -6.63 -2.79
CA PRO A 54 -17.25 -6.37 -3.21
C PRO A 54 -18.10 -6.13 -1.96
N LEU A 55 -18.84 -5.02 -1.92
CA LEU A 55 -19.72 -4.67 -0.79
C LEU A 55 -20.83 -5.70 -0.58
N ARG A 56 -21.04 -6.57 -1.57
CA ARG A 56 -22.03 -7.66 -1.54
C ARG A 56 -21.62 -8.70 -0.50
N GLY A 57 -22.47 -8.90 0.50
CA GLY A 57 -22.26 -9.90 1.56
C GLY A 57 -21.55 -9.36 2.80
N LEU A 58 -21.19 -8.06 2.85
CA LEU A 58 -20.58 -7.44 4.03
C LEU A 58 -21.44 -7.57 5.29
N LEU A 59 -22.76 -7.69 5.12
CA LEU A 59 -23.73 -7.77 6.22
C LEU A 59 -24.35 -9.16 6.38
N VAL A 60 -23.79 -10.20 5.76
CA VAL A 60 -24.39 -11.55 5.78
C VAL A 60 -24.47 -12.13 7.20
N ASP A 61 -23.49 -11.80 8.04
CA ASP A 61 -23.44 -12.27 9.44
C ASP A 61 -24.50 -11.60 10.33
N LEU A 62 -25.12 -10.50 9.88
CA LEU A 62 -26.20 -9.83 10.60
C LEU A 62 -27.57 -10.50 10.37
N GLY A 63 -27.62 -11.56 9.56
CA GLY A 63 -28.86 -12.27 9.25
C GLY A 63 -29.70 -11.57 8.19
N ASN A 64 -30.99 -11.93 8.13
CA ASN A 64 -31.91 -11.35 7.17
C ASN A 64 -32.22 -9.90 7.54
N ALA A 65 -32.34 -9.05 6.52
CA ALA A 65 -32.85 -7.70 6.73
C ALA A 65 -34.29 -7.77 7.29
N PRO A 66 -34.63 -6.92 8.27
CA PRO A 66 -35.99 -6.84 8.79
C PRO A 66 -36.97 -6.39 7.71
N SER A 67 -38.23 -6.79 7.86
CA SER A 67 -39.35 -6.35 7.04
C SER A 67 -39.67 -4.87 7.29
N ALA A 68 -40.36 -4.24 6.34
CA ALA A 68 -40.82 -2.86 6.48
C ALA A 68 -41.74 -2.68 7.71
N GLU A 69 -42.59 -3.67 7.97
CA GLU A 69 -43.51 -3.66 9.11
C GLU A 69 -42.78 -3.69 10.46
N GLU A 70 -41.70 -4.48 10.57
CA GLU A 70 -40.85 -4.54 11.76
C GLU A 70 -40.10 -3.21 11.97
N ILE A 71 -39.65 -2.57 10.89
CA ILE A 71 -39.00 -1.26 10.94
C ILE A 71 -40.00 -0.19 11.43
N ASP A 72 -41.20 -0.16 10.86
CA ASP A 72 -42.23 0.81 11.21
C ASP A 72 -42.71 0.65 12.66
N ALA A 73 -42.84 -0.60 13.13
CA ALA A 73 -43.19 -0.91 14.51
C ALA A 73 -42.15 -0.37 15.50
N VAL A 74 -40.87 -0.65 15.26
CA VAL A 74 -39.76 -0.16 16.12
C VAL A 74 -39.64 1.36 16.05
N GLN A 75 -39.81 1.96 14.88
CA GLN A 75 -39.81 3.42 14.76
C GLN A 75 -40.94 4.05 15.57
N LYS A 76 -42.15 3.50 15.51
CA LYS A 76 -43.28 3.96 16.29
C LYS A 76 -43.07 3.76 17.79
N GLU A 77 -42.44 2.67 18.20
CA GLU A 77 -42.07 2.43 19.61
C GLU A 77 -41.04 3.46 20.09
N MET A 78 -39.94 3.63 19.36
CA MET A 78 -38.86 4.56 19.74
C MET A 78 -39.32 6.02 19.74
N TRP A 79 -40.09 6.43 18.73
CA TRP A 79 -40.52 7.82 18.58
C TRP A 79 -41.86 8.14 19.27
N GLY A 80 -42.67 7.12 19.58
CA GLY A 80 -43.92 7.28 20.33
C GLY A 80 -43.69 7.81 21.74
N SER A 81 -42.59 7.40 22.39
CA SER A 81 -42.21 7.90 23.72
C SER A 81 -41.79 9.37 23.75
N PHE A 82 -41.48 9.98 22.59
CA PHE A 82 -41.12 11.41 22.52
C PHE A 82 -42.35 12.32 22.45
N ALA A 83 -43.55 11.79 22.18
CA ALA A 83 -44.77 12.59 22.02
C ALA A 83 -45.64 12.70 23.29
N GLU A 84 -45.30 11.99 24.36
CA GLU A 84 -46.05 12.01 25.64
C GLU A 84 -45.33 12.77 26.78
N GLY A 85 -44.35 13.62 26.45
CA GLY A 85 -43.60 14.47 27.40
C GLY A 85 -43.97 15.94 27.33
#